data_AF-A0A9N9E6X4-F1
#
_entry.id   AF-A0A9N9E6X4-F1
#
_cell.length_a   1.000
_cell.length_b   1.000
_cell.length_c   1.000
_cell.angle_alpha   90.00
_cell.angle_beta   90.00
_cell.angle_gamma   90.00
#
_symmetry.space_group_name_H-M   'P 1'
#
loop_
_entity.id
_entity.type
_entity.pdbx_description
1 polymer ?
#
loop_
_entity_poly.entity_id
_entity_poly.type
_entity_poly.pdbx_seq_one_letter_code
_entity_poly.pdbx_strand_id
1 'polypeptide(L)'
;MDLSDYLKCIVCRDIRDKPLVSQCCNKVFCPDCAQRLTNKKSCSICKKETKFVENFLVTKLVKIKLRDGPIGGNASNPYLLRRNLYRPSSLRSLFDNSEPSDVFKITILTLEDKRITIEVNKNYKVKDVKKKIREIEGFSPRLIHLGKQLEDHRYISDYNIKKDSVVHLVKRYHGS
;
A
#
# COMPACT_ATOMS: atom_id res chain seq x y z
N MET A 1 22.73 4.71 4.47
CA MET A 1 21.83 5.87 4.36
C MET A 1 20.43 5.34 4.13
N ASP A 2 19.55 5.46 5.12
CA ASP A 2 18.17 4.96 5.01
C ASP A 2 17.33 5.85 4.10
N LEU A 3 16.49 5.23 3.25
CA LEU A 3 15.54 5.95 2.39
C LEU A 3 14.63 6.89 3.19
N SER A 4 14.40 6.57 4.46
CA SER A 4 13.63 7.34 5.43
C SER A 4 14.19 8.74 5.67
N ASP A 5 15.51 8.95 5.56
CA ASP A 5 16.14 10.24 5.78
C ASP A 5 15.87 11.25 4.65
N TYR A 6 15.61 10.75 3.44
CA TYR A 6 15.26 11.58 2.28
C TYR A 6 13.81 12.10 2.33
N LEU A 7 12.97 11.49 3.16
CA LEU A 7 11.55 11.86 3.33
C LEU A 7 11.32 12.83 4.49
N LYS A 8 12.34 13.04 5.33
CA LYS A 8 12.28 13.97 6.46
C LYS A 8 12.29 15.40 5.95
N CYS A 9 11.55 16.27 6.65
CA CYS A 9 11.65 17.70 6.43
C CYS A 9 13.08 18.16 6.68
N ILE A 10 13.68 18.90 5.74
CA ILE A 10 15.05 19.39 5.90
C ILE A 10 15.23 20.36 7.07
N VAL A 11 14.14 20.98 7.53
CA VAL A 11 14.14 21.96 8.63
C VAL A 11 13.94 21.28 9.97
N CYS A 12 12.79 20.62 10.18
CA CYS A 12 12.45 20.02 11.48
C CYS A 12 12.88 18.55 11.62
N ARG A 13 13.40 17.93 10.56
CA ARG A 13 13.76 16.50 10.48
C ARG A 13 12.63 15.51 10.77
N ASP A 14 11.39 15.98 10.87
CA ASP A 14 10.21 15.12 11.01
C ASP A 14 9.66 14.69 9.65
N ILE A 15 8.96 13.55 9.65
CA ILE A 15 8.09 13.13 8.56
C ILE A 15 6.66 13.55 8.91
N ARG A 16 6.02 14.35 8.05
CA ARG A 16 4.63 14.84 8.24
C ARG A 16 3.79 14.57 7.00
N ASP A 17 2.48 14.41 7.19
CA ASP A 17 1.55 14.23 6.07
C ASP A 17 1.54 15.48 5.16
N LYS A 18 1.26 15.26 3.87
CA LYS A 18 1.34 16.27 2.80
C LYS A 18 2.69 17.00 2.75
N PRO A 19 3.79 16.27 2.55
CA PRO A 19 5.11 16.88 2.36
C PRO A 19 5.13 17.73 1.08
N LEU A 20 5.78 18.88 1.14
CA LEU A 20 6.04 19.74 -0.01
C LEU A 20 7.49 19.60 -0.47
N VAL A 21 7.70 19.74 -1.77
CA VAL A 21 9.03 19.65 -2.38
C VAL A 21 9.37 20.99 -3.02
N SER A 22 10.57 21.51 -2.73
CA SER A 22 11.07 22.70 -3.41
C SER A 22 11.45 22.37 -4.86
N GLN A 23 10.97 23.14 -5.83
CA GLN A 23 11.31 22.92 -7.25
C GLN A 23 12.78 23.20 -7.59
N CYS A 24 13.48 24.00 -6.79
CA CYS A 24 14.87 24.38 -7.06
C CYS A 24 15.89 23.30 -6.68
N CYS A 25 15.66 22.61 -5.56
CA CYS A 25 16.65 21.75 -4.92
C CYS A 25 16.09 20.35 -4.59
N ASN A 26 14.83 20.08 -4.99
CA ASN A 26 14.11 18.83 -4.78
C ASN A 26 14.19 18.32 -3.33
N LYS A 27 14.16 19.25 -2.36
CA LYS A 27 14.20 18.91 -0.93
C LYS A 27 12.79 18.90 -0.35
N VAL A 28 12.59 18.00 0.61
CA VAL A 28 11.32 17.78 1.29
C VAL A 28 11.17 18.74 2.47
N PHE A 29 10.00 19.36 2.57
CA PHE A 29 9.60 20.26 3.63
C PHE A 29 8.25 19.82 4.18
N CYS A 30 8.05 19.93 5.49
CA CYS A 30 6.71 19.78 6.05
C CYS A 30 5.88 21.04 5.77
N PRO A 31 4.54 20.96 5.77
CA PRO A 31 3.68 22.10 5.45
C PRO A 31 3.95 23.30 6.36
N ASP A 32 4.18 23.09 7.66
CA ASP A 32 4.45 24.17 8.61
C ASP A 32 5.77 24.89 8.32
N CYS A 33 6.84 24.14 8.05
CA CYS A 33 8.14 24.72 7.73
C CYS A 33 8.15 25.37 6.35
N ALA A 34 7.44 24.79 5.37
CA ALA A 34 7.27 25.40 4.06
C ALA A 34 6.48 26.71 4.16
N GLN A 35 5.40 26.76 4.96
CA GLN A 35 4.60 27.96 5.17
C GLN A 35 5.41 29.11 5.80
N ARG A 36 6.30 28.78 6.74
CA ARG A 36 7.25 29.75 7.33
C ARG A 36 8.25 30.29 6.30
N LEU A 37 8.56 29.50 5.26
CA LEU A 37 9.51 29.86 4.21
C LEU A 37 8.85 30.54 3.00
N THR A 38 7.58 30.26 2.71
CA THR A 38 6.83 30.91 1.62
C THR A 38 6.72 32.42 1.79
N ASN A 39 6.75 32.92 3.04
CA ASN A 39 6.82 34.36 3.31
C ASN A 39 8.13 35.01 2.80
N LYS A 40 9.15 34.22 2.43
CA LYS A 40 10.43 34.70 1.87
C LYS A 40 10.65 34.30 0.40
N LYS A 41 9.72 33.56 -0.22
CA LYS A 41 9.77 32.97 -1.59
C LYS A 41 11.08 32.28 -1.99
N SER A 42 12.01 32.05 -1.08
CA SER A 42 13.38 31.64 -1.37
C SER A 42 13.73 30.36 -0.62
N CYS A 43 14.44 29.46 -1.30
CA CYS A 43 14.90 28.22 -0.70
C CYS A 43 15.96 28.51 0.37
N SER A 44 15.80 27.96 1.59
CA SER A 44 16.80 28.10 2.66
C SER A 44 18.15 27.46 2.35
N ILE A 45 18.21 26.63 1.30
CA ILE A 45 19.39 25.83 0.95
C ILE A 45 20.14 26.49 -0.19
N CYS A 46 19.44 26.78 -1.29
CA CYS A 46 20.05 27.33 -2.50
C CYS A 46 19.78 28.83 -2.71
N LYS A 47 19.07 29.50 -1.79
CA LYS A 47 18.71 30.93 -1.83
C LYS A 47 17.97 31.41 -3.09
N LYS A 48 17.59 30.49 -3.99
CA LYS A 48 16.83 30.77 -5.22
C LYS A 48 15.35 30.89 -4.92
N GLU A 49 14.66 31.73 -5.71
CA GLU A 49 13.20 31.79 -5.67
C GLU A 49 12.62 30.43 -6.05
N THR A 50 11.70 29.90 -5.24
CA THR A 50 11.18 28.56 -5.46
C THR A 50 9.74 28.43 -5.00
N LYS A 51 8.96 27.65 -5.75
CA LYS A 51 7.63 27.21 -5.33
C LYS A 51 7.75 25.86 -4.64
N PHE A 52 6.99 25.72 -3.57
CA PHE A 52 6.83 24.46 -2.86
C PHE A 52 5.60 23.76 -3.44
N VAL A 53 5.79 22.58 -4.00
CA VAL A 53 4.73 21.82 -4.67
C VAL A 53 4.59 20.44 -4.04
N GLU A 54 3.38 19.88 -4.07
CA GLU A 54 3.17 18.49 -3.70
C GLU A 54 3.80 17.58 -4.75
N ASN A 55 4.47 16.52 -4.31
CA ASN A 55 4.98 15.47 -5.19
C ASN A 55 4.27 14.15 -4.86
N PHE A 56 3.62 13.57 -5.86
CA PHE A 56 2.81 12.36 -5.68
C PHE A 56 3.61 11.18 -5.08
N LEU A 57 4.84 10.95 -5.54
CA LEU A 57 5.68 9.86 -5.07
C LEU A 57 6.13 10.09 -3.62
N VAL A 58 6.56 11.32 -3.30
CA VAL A 58 6.98 11.68 -1.94
C VAL A 58 5.82 11.54 -0.96
N THR A 59 4.62 12.02 -1.35
CA THR A 59 3.41 11.88 -0.54
C THR A 59 3.02 10.42 -0.31
N LYS A 60 3.13 9.57 -1.35
CA LYS A 60 2.84 8.13 -1.23
C LYS A 60 3.83 7.44 -0.29
N LEU A 61 5.12 7.74 -0.41
CA LEU A 61 6.18 7.17 0.43
C LEU A 61 6.06 7.60 1.90
N VAL A 62 5.75 8.88 2.14
CA VAL A 62 5.51 9.39 3.50
C VAL A 62 4.31 8.70 4.14
N LYS A 63 3.21 8.49 3.40
CA LYS A 63 2.04 7.76 3.91
C LYS A 63 2.33 6.31 4.25
N ILE A 64 3.21 5.64 3.50
CA ILE A 64 3.67 4.29 3.82
C ILE A 64 4.46 4.31 5.13
N LYS A 65 5.44 5.22 5.25
CA LYS A 65 6.24 5.36 6.48
C LYS A 65 5.44 5.74 7.72
N LEU A 66 4.38 6.55 7.57
CA LEU A 66 3.49 6.91 8.68
C LEU A 66 2.56 5.76 9.10
N ARG A 67 2.30 4.78 8.22
CA ARG A 67 1.52 3.57 8.55
C ARG A 67 2.35 2.53 9.30
N ASP A 68 3.64 2.44 8.99
CA ASP A 68 4.59 1.49 9.59
C ASP A 68 5.24 2.03 10.87
N GLY A 69 4.58 2.97 11.58
CA GLY A 69 5.19 3.70 12.69
C GLY A 69 5.81 2.79 13.77
N PRO A 70 7.04 3.07 14.24
CA PRO A 70 7.62 2.34 15.35
C PRO A 70 6.88 2.64 16.66
N ILE A 71 6.77 1.62 17.48
CA ILE A 71 6.40 1.70 18.90
C ILE A 71 7.46 2.57 19.59
N GLY A 72 7.16 3.82 19.90
CA GLY A 72 8.03 4.66 20.74
C GLY A 72 7.87 6.17 20.57
N GLY A 73 7.07 6.78 21.46
CA GLY A 73 7.15 8.19 21.94
C GLY A 73 6.85 9.32 20.94
N ASN A 74 6.01 10.33 21.18
CA ASN A 74 5.31 10.80 22.37
C ASN A 74 3.92 11.29 21.96
N ALA A 75 2.93 11.00 22.80
CA ALA A 75 1.52 11.29 22.59
C ALA A 75 1.18 12.77 22.83
N SER A 76 1.60 13.65 21.92
CA SER A 76 1.19 15.06 21.94
C SER A 76 0.89 15.62 20.56
N ASN A 77 0.39 14.77 19.64
CA ASN A 77 -0.14 15.24 18.37
C ASN A 77 -1.69 15.33 18.43
N PRO A 78 -2.26 16.53 18.64
CA PRO A 78 -3.71 16.74 18.69
C PRO A 78 -4.42 16.45 17.35
N TYR A 79 -3.69 16.19 16.26
CA TYR A 79 -4.28 15.80 14.97
C TYR A 79 -4.68 14.32 14.85
N LEU A 80 -4.44 13.50 15.88
CA LEU A 80 -4.89 12.09 15.90
C LEU A 80 -6.35 11.90 16.37
N LEU A 81 -7.05 12.98 16.76
CA LEU A 81 -8.46 12.92 17.18
C LEU A 81 -9.49 13.24 16.06
N ARG A 82 -9.10 13.18 14.78
CA ARG A 82 -10.07 13.14 13.66
C ARG A 82 -9.97 11.85 12.86
N ARG A 83 -9.98 10.72 13.56
CA ARG A 83 -10.45 9.44 13.01
C ARG A 83 -11.94 9.32 13.35
N ASN A 84 -12.78 9.63 12.36
CA ASN A 84 -14.22 9.34 12.19
C ASN A 84 -14.97 10.60 11.74
N LEU A 85 -15.85 10.43 10.75
CA LEU A 85 -16.62 11.45 10.00
C LEU A 85 -15.88 12.08 8.81
N TYR A 86 -15.66 11.30 7.74
CA TYR A 86 -16.23 11.59 6.42
C TYR A 86 -15.94 10.42 5.48
N ARG A 87 -16.83 9.43 5.45
CA ARG A 87 -16.90 8.46 4.35
C ARG A 87 -18.15 8.83 3.56
N PRO A 88 -18.05 9.67 2.51
CA PRO A 88 -19.22 9.97 1.70
C PRO A 88 -19.60 8.71 0.93
N SER A 89 -20.77 8.18 1.25
CA SER A 89 -21.38 7.00 0.61
C SER A 89 -21.55 7.17 -0.92
N SER A 90 -21.46 8.40 -1.41
CA SER A 90 -21.68 8.78 -2.80
C SER A 90 -20.40 8.86 -3.66
N LEU A 91 -19.21 8.63 -3.11
CA LEU A 91 -17.94 8.58 -3.88
C LEU A 91 -17.45 7.15 -4.15
N ARG A 92 -18.32 6.14 -4.05
CA ARG A 92 -17.94 4.76 -4.36
C ARG A 92 -17.74 4.53 -5.87
N SER A 93 -18.24 5.42 -6.71
CA SER A 93 -18.22 5.37 -8.18
C SER A 93 -17.17 6.28 -8.84
N LEU A 94 -16.36 7.03 -8.07
CA LEU A 94 -15.28 7.88 -8.60
C LEU A 94 -13.86 7.38 -8.28
N PHE A 95 -13.76 6.23 -7.61
CA PHE A 95 -12.51 5.49 -7.41
C PHE A 95 -12.49 4.18 -8.20
N ASP A 96 -13.11 4.18 -9.39
CA ASP A 96 -12.67 3.31 -10.48
C ASP A 96 -11.56 4.05 -11.22
N ASN A 97 -10.38 4.07 -10.61
CA ASN A 97 -9.14 4.35 -11.32
C ASN A 97 -8.16 3.31 -10.79
N SER A 98 -8.08 2.22 -11.55
CA SER A 98 -6.90 1.38 -11.75
C SER A 98 -5.60 2.09 -11.29
N GLU A 99 -5.27 1.94 -10.02
CA GLU A 99 -3.91 2.10 -9.52
C GLU A 99 -3.03 1.07 -10.25
N PRO A 100 -1.76 1.39 -10.52
CA PRO A 100 -0.91 0.63 -11.44
C PRO A 100 -0.92 -0.84 -11.04
N SER A 101 -1.23 -1.66 -12.02
CA SER A 101 -1.45 -3.10 -11.95
C SER A 101 -0.24 -3.83 -11.38
N ASP A 102 -0.10 -3.87 -10.05
CA ASP A 102 0.58 -4.96 -9.33
C ASP A 102 -0.32 -6.23 -9.36
N VAL A 103 -1.04 -6.40 -10.46
CA VAL A 103 -1.80 -7.60 -10.81
C VAL A 103 -0.78 -8.54 -11.42
N PHE A 104 -0.63 -9.69 -10.80
CA PHE A 104 0.26 -10.73 -11.26
C PHE A 104 -0.51 -12.04 -11.42
N LYS A 105 0.04 -12.92 -12.24
CA LYS A 105 -0.53 -14.24 -12.49
C LYS A 105 0.06 -15.23 -11.51
N ILE A 106 -0.79 -16.09 -10.97
CA ILE A 106 -0.40 -17.26 -10.18
C ILE A 106 -0.97 -18.51 -10.82
N THR A 107 -0.30 -19.64 -10.61
CA THR A 107 -0.73 -20.94 -11.15
C THR A 107 -1.34 -21.77 -10.02
N ILE A 108 -2.60 -22.15 -10.20
CA ILE A 108 -3.28 -23.10 -9.34
C ILE A 108 -3.11 -24.49 -9.94
N LEU A 109 -2.53 -25.41 -9.18
CA LEU A 109 -2.34 -26.80 -9.58
C LEU A 109 -3.36 -27.67 -8.83
N THR A 110 -4.23 -28.35 -9.57
CA THR A 110 -5.20 -29.29 -8.98
C THR A 110 -4.58 -30.67 -8.79
N LEU A 111 -5.27 -31.56 -8.06
CA LEU A 111 -4.85 -32.96 -7.90
C LEU A 111 -4.89 -33.77 -9.21
N GLU A 112 -5.57 -33.26 -10.23
CA GLU A 112 -5.66 -33.85 -11.58
C GLU A 112 -4.57 -33.31 -12.52
N ASP A 113 -3.53 -32.68 -11.97
CA ASP A 113 -2.44 -31.99 -12.69
C ASP A 113 -2.91 -30.87 -13.66
N LYS A 114 -4.16 -30.41 -13.52
CA LYS A 114 -4.69 -29.27 -14.27
C LYS A 114 -4.09 -27.97 -13.73
N ARG A 115 -3.58 -27.13 -14.64
CA ARG A 115 -3.01 -25.83 -14.34
C ARG A 115 -3.98 -24.72 -14.69
N ILE A 116 -4.40 -23.96 -13.70
CA ILE A 116 -5.33 -22.84 -13.88
C ILE A 116 -4.58 -21.55 -13.53
N THR A 117 -4.48 -20.63 -14.48
CA THR A 117 -3.86 -19.32 -14.25
C THR A 117 -4.90 -18.31 -13.85
N ILE A 118 -4.69 -17.63 -12.72
CA ILE A 118 -5.58 -16.56 -12.25
C ILE A 118 -4.80 -15.27 -11.98
N GLU A 119 -5.47 -14.15 -12.20
CA GLU A 119 -4.93 -12.82 -11.94
C GLU A 119 -5.31 -12.35 -10.53
N VAL A 120 -4.29 -12.03 -9.75
CA VAL A 120 -4.40 -11.64 -8.35
C VAL A 120 -3.54 -10.40 -8.07
N ASN A 121 -3.88 -9.65 -7.02
CA ASN A 121 -3.12 -8.48 -6.58
C ASN A 121 -2.59 -8.75 -5.15
N LYS A 122 -1.42 -8.23 -4.82
CA LYS A 122 -0.78 -8.36 -3.48
C LYS A 122 -1.73 -8.00 -2.33
N ASN A 123 -2.64 -7.05 -2.57
CA ASN A 123 -3.60 -6.57 -1.58
C ASN A 123 -4.86 -7.44 -1.44
N TYR A 124 -4.98 -8.53 -2.21
CA TYR A 124 -6.12 -9.44 -2.10
C TYR A 124 -6.03 -10.30 -0.85
N LYS A 125 -7.19 -10.54 -0.23
CA LYS A 125 -7.30 -11.55 0.81
C LYS A 125 -7.41 -12.93 0.18
N VAL A 126 -7.00 -13.94 0.93
CA VAL A 126 -7.18 -15.35 0.51
C VAL A 126 -8.64 -15.65 0.21
N LYS A 127 -9.59 -15.07 0.96
CA LYS A 127 -11.03 -15.19 0.69
C LYS A 127 -11.41 -14.77 -0.74
N ASP A 128 -10.85 -13.67 -1.23
CA ASP A 128 -11.15 -13.15 -2.56
C ASP A 128 -10.57 -14.04 -3.66
N VAL A 129 -9.37 -14.58 -3.44
CA VAL A 129 -8.76 -15.57 -4.35
C VAL A 129 -9.58 -16.87 -4.39
N LYS A 130 -10.02 -17.39 -3.23
CA LYS A 130 -10.89 -18.57 -3.16
C LYS A 130 -12.23 -18.33 -3.86
N LYS A 131 -12.77 -17.11 -3.80
CA LYS A 131 -13.99 -16.73 -4.53
C LYS A 131 -13.78 -16.81 -6.04
N LYS A 132 -12.70 -16.22 -6.57
CA LYS A 132 -12.35 -16.31 -8.00
C LYS A 132 -12.20 -17.75 -8.48
N ILE A 133 -11.52 -18.59 -7.69
CA ILE A 133 -11.36 -20.00 -8.03
C ILE A 133 -12.69 -20.74 -7.98
N ARG A 134 -13.56 -20.42 -7.01
CA ARG A 134 -14.91 -21.00 -6.92
C ARG A 134 -15.79 -20.63 -8.13
N GLU A 135 -15.62 -19.45 -8.70
CA GLU A 135 -16.32 -19.06 -9.94
C GLU A 135 -15.88 -19.89 -11.15
N ILE A 136 -14.63 -20.39 -11.16
CA ILE A 136 -14.08 -21.21 -12.25
C ILE A 136 -14.39 -22.70 -12.03
N GLU A 137 -14.17 -23.22 -10.83
CA GLU A 137 -14.24 -24.66 -10.53
C GLU A 137 -15.57 -25.08 -9.87
N GLY A 138 -16.39 -24.12 -9.42
CA GLY A 138 -17.73 -24.38 -8.87
C GLY A 138 -17.79 -24.86 -7.41
N PHE A 139 -16.66 -25.15 -6.76
CA PHE A 139 -16.62 -25.61 -5.36
C PHE A 139 -15.69 -24.76 -4.48
N SER A 140 -15.84 -24.88 -3.15
CA SER A 140 -15.00 -24.16 -2.20
C SER A 140 -13.59 -24.77 -2.12
N PRO A 141 -12.53 -24.07 -2.57
CA PRO A 141 -11.20 -24.67 -2.69
C PRO A 141 -10.41 -24.56 -1.38
N ARG A 142 -9.68 -25.64 -1.05
CA ARG A 142 -8.62 -25.59 -0.03
C ARG A 142 -7.29 -25.34 -0.73
N LEU A 143 -6.64 -24.23 -0.39
CA LEU A 143 -5.38 -23.81 -1.02
C LEU A 143 -4.21 -24.07 -0.08
N ILE A 144 -3.14 -24.64 -0.61
CA ILE A 144 -1.89 -24.94 0.09
C ILE A 144 -0.73 -24.31 -0.68
N HIS A 145 0.13 -23.58 0.02
CA HIS A 145 1.35 -23.00 -0.52
C HIS A 145 2.50 -23.19 0.47
N LEU A 146 3.66 -23.66 -0.01
CA LEU A 146 4.84 -23.95 0.82
C LEU A 146 4.52 -24.83 2.06
N GLY A 147 3.65 -25.84 1.89
CA GLY A 147 3.20 -26.72 2.97
C GLY A 147 2.25 -26.07 3.99
N LYS A 148 1.85 -24.81 3.80
CA LYS A 148 0.92 -24.10 4.68
C LYS A 148 -0.45 -23.95 4.02
N GLN A 149 -1.50 -24.25 4.78
CA GLN A 149 -2.86 -23.99 4.34
C GLN A 149 -3.15 -22.48 4.39
N LEU A 150 -3.74 -21.93 3.33
CA LEU A 150 -4.12 -20.52 3.28
C LEU A 150 -5.42 -20.24 4.05
N GLU A 151 -5.36 -19.27 4.95
CA GLU A 151 -6.47 -18.79 5.78
C GLU A 151 -7.18 -17.57 5.19
N ASP A 152 -8.51 -17.56 5.23
CA ASP A 152 -9.36 -16.58 4.54
C ASP A 152 -9.14 -15.12 4.95
N HIS A 153 -8.74 -14.91 6.20
CA HIS A 153 -8.60 -13.58 6.81
C HIS A 153 -7.24 -12.94 6.56
N ARG A 154 -6.28 -13.69 6.00
CA ARG A 154 -4.93 -13.21 5.69
C ARG A 154 -4.80 -12.73 4.25
N TYR A 155 -3.80 -11.89 4.00
CA TYR A 155 -3.47 -11.41 2.66
C TYR A 155 -2.56 -12.39 1.94
N ILE A 156 -2.61 -12.41 0.61
CA ILE A 156 -1.71 -13.28 -0.17
C ILE A 156 -0.23 -12.89 -0.01
N SER A 157 0.04 -11.61 0.25
CA SER A 157 1.37 -11.08 0.56
C SER A 157 1.99 -11.72 1.79
N ASP A 158 1.18 -12.09 2.78
CA ASP A 158 1.64 -12.67 4.05
C ASP A 158 2.22 -14.08 3.85
N TYR A 159 1.83 -14.75 2.77
CA TYR A 159 2.32 -16.07 2.38
C TYR A 159 3.45 -16.02 1.35
N ASN A 160 3.98 -14.82 1.07
CA ASN A 160 5.06 -14.60 0.10
C ASN A 160 4.72 -15.11 -1.31
N ILE A 161 3.42 -15.12 -1.66
CA ILE A 161 2.94 -15.52 -2.99
C ILE A 161 3.32 -14.41 -3.98
N LYS A 162 4.09 -14.77 -5.00
CA LYS A 162 4.63 -13.87 -6.03
C LYS A 162 4.10 -14.25 -7.41
N LYS A 163 4.49 -13.47 -8.41
CA LYS A 163 4.29 -13.82 -9.82
C LYS A 163 4.81 -15.24 -10.07
N ASP A 164 4.03 -16.02 -10.81
CA ASP A 164 4.35 -17.39 -11.23
C ASP A 164 4.49 -18.39 -10.06
N SER A 165 4.02 -18.02 -8.86
CA SER A 165 3.94 -18.95 -7.73
C SER A 165 2.90 -20.04 -7.98
N VAL A 166 3.23 -21.26 -7.59
CA VAL A 166 2.33 -22.41 -7.65
C VAL A 166 1.61 -22.56 -6.32
N VAL A 167 0.28 -22.64 -6.38
CA VAL A 167 -0.60 -22.90 -5.24
C VAL A 167 -1.35 -24.20 -5.52
N HIS A 168 -1.25 -25.15 -4.60
CA HIS A 168 -1.93 -26.44 -4.74
C HIS A 168 -3.37 -26.32 -4.26
N LEU A 169 -4.29 -26.78 -5.09
CA LEU A 169 -5.71 -26.90 -4.77
C LEU A 169 -6.01 -28.34 -4.36
N VAL A 170 -6.55 -28.49 -3.15
CA VAL A 170 -7.01 -29.78 -2.63
C VAL A 170 -8.53 -29.78 -2.59
N LYS A 171 -9.13 -30.74 -3.28
CA LYS A 171 -10.57 -31.03 -3.21
C LYS A 171 -10.83 -31.95 -2.02
N ARG A 172 -11.89 -31.68 -1.26
CA ARG A 172 -12.43 -32.66 -0.31
C ARG A 172 -13.57 -33.38 -1.03
N TYR A 173 -13.40 -34.66 -1.31
CA TYR A 173 -14.52 -35.51 -1.66
C TYR A 173 -15.30 -35.74 -0.37
N HIS A 174 -16.51 -35.19 -0.28
CA HIS A 174 -17.50 -35.75 0.62
C HIS A 174 -17.91 -37.07 0.00
N GLY A 175 -17.49 -38.18 0.60
CA GLY A 175 -17.98 -39.50 0.23
C GLY A 175 -19.49 -39.51 0.44
N SER A 176 -20.21 -39.70 -0.66
CA SER A 176 -21.64 -40.02 -0.71
C SER A 176 -21.84 -41.51 -0.51
#